data_AF-A0A2G8RFE6-F1
#
_entry.id   AF-A0A2G8RFE6-F1
#
_cell.length_a   1.000
_cell.length_b   1.000
_cell.length_c   1.000
_cell.angle_alpha   90.00
_cell.angle_beta   90.00
_cell.angle_gamma   90.00
#
_symmetry.space_group_name_H-M   'P 1'
#
loop_
_entity.id
_entity.type
_entity.pdbx_description
1 polymer ?
#
loop_
_entity_poly.entity_id
_entity_poly.type
_entity_poly.pdbx_seq_one_letter_code
_entity_poly.pdbx_strand_id
1 'polypeptide(L)'
;MGAEAIPKEQKFELGSATLTHNPAVTDALGNLIDFRLLPGQAHDLRGTAALIEGLACDQFLADRAFDASWVRDALAGAGIEAVLPPKSNRRFPPEFDRDTYKWRHLIENFFGKLKEYRGIAMRCCKTDESYSAFIAVAATVIRLR
;
A
#
# COMPACT_ATOMS: atom_id res chain seq x y z
N MET A 1 -17.81 17.22 11.90
CA MET A 1 -18.73 16.11 12.23
C MET A 1 -17.89 14.85 12.16
N GLY A 2 -17.85 14.09 13.24
CA GLY A 2 -16.73 13.24 13.70
C GLY A 2 -15.95 12.49 12.63
N ALA A 3 -14.64 12.72 12.57
CA ALA A 3 -13.71 11.73 12.06
C ALA A 3 -13.80 10.53 13.01
N GLU A 4 -14.51 9.50 12.59
CA GLU A 4 -14.65 8.25 13.31
C GLU A 4 -13.24 7.67 13.47
N ALA A 5 -12.75 7.71 14.71
CA ALA A 5 -11.42 7.23 15.05
C ALA A 5 -11.36 5.74 14.70
N ILE A 6 -10.60 5.43 13.66
CA ILE A 6 -10.32 4.06 13.23
C ILE A 6 -9.62 3.34 14.40
N PRO A 7 -10.09 2.14 14.82
CA PRO A 7 -9.58 1.46 16.01
C PRO A 7 -8.07 1.18 15.90
N LYS A 8 -7.35 1.47 16.99
CA LYS A 8 -5.89 1.45 17.15
C LYS A 8 -5.26 0.04 17.18
N GLU A 9 -5.81 -0.92 16.45
CA GLU A 9 -5.33 -2.32 16.44
C GLU A 9 -5.08 -2.82 15.01
N GLN A 10 -5.00 -1.89 14.05
CA GLN A 10 -5.05 -2.22 12.64
C GLN A 10 -3.64 -2.20 12.04
N LYS A 11 -3.21 -3.35 11.56
CA LYS A 11 -2.00 -3.49 10.74
C LYS A 11 -2.34 -3.02 9.33
N PHE A 12 -1.52 -2.13 8.76
CA PHE A 12 -1.70 -1.68 7.38
C PHE A 12 -0.50 -2.11 6.54
N GLU A 13 -0.80 -2.65 5.36
CA GLU A 13 0.21 -3.08 4.40
C GLU A 13 0.18 -2.13 3.21
N LEU A 14 1.31 -1.53 2.90
CA LEU A 14 1.54 -0.80 1.67
C LEU A 14 2.28 -1.69 0.67
N GLY A 15 1.63 -1.98 -0.44
CA GLY A 15 2.17 -2.80 -1.52
C GLY A 15 2.27 -1.98 -2.79
N SER A 16 3.26 -2.29 -3.62
CA SER A 16 3.25 -1.83 -5.01
C SER A 16 2.49 -2.84 -5.86
N ALA A 17 1.48 -2.35 -6.57
CA ALA A 17 0.74 -3.14 -7.54
C ALA A 17 1.48 -3.11 -8.89
N THR A 18 1.97 -4.24 -9.38
CA THR A 18 2.47 -4.32 -10.76
C THR A 18 1.31 -4.33 -11.74
N LEU A 19 0.87 -3.14 -12.12
CA LEU A 19 0.30 -2.75 -13.41
C LEU A 19 0.51 -1.24 -13.52
N THR A 20 1.77 -0.83 -13.71
CA THR A 20 2.26 0.57 -13.65
C THR A 20 2.38 1.10 -12.21
N HIS A 21 3.45 0.76 -11.48
CA HIS A 21 3.97 1.43 -10.25
C HIS A 21 3.00 2.38 -9.50
N ASN A 22 1.91 1.83 -8.95
CA ASN A 22 0.91 2.57 -8.19
C ASN A 22 0.91 2.08 -6.75
N PRO A 23 1.11 2.97 -5.77
CA PRO A 23 1.08 2.60 -4.36
C PRO A 23 -0.36 2.46 -3.88
N ALA A 24 -0.59 1.42 -3.08
CA ALA A 24 -1.87 1.11 -2.49
C ALA A 24 -1.68 0.60 -1.06
N VAL A 25 -2.69 0.83 -0.23
CA VAL A 25 -2.74 0.44 1.17
C VAL A 25 -3.88 -0.55 1.36
N THR A 26 -3.58 -1.69 1.99
CA THR A 26 -4.58 -2.64 2.46
C THR A 26 -4.59 -2.76 3.97
N ASP A 27 -5.70 -3.21 4.53
CA ASP A 27 -5.80 -3.63 5.93
C ASP A 27 -5.12 -4.97 6.19
N ALA A 28 -5.04 -5.35 7.46
CA ALA A 28 -4.52 -6.62 7.95
C ALA A 28 -5.26 -7.87 7.41
N LEU A 29 -6.41 -7.68 6.76
CA LEU A 29 -7.22 -8.72 6.15
C LEU A 29 -7.05 -8.76 4.62
N GLY A 30 -6.27 -7.83 4.06
CA GLY A 30 -6.04 -7.70 2.61
C GLY A 30 -7.14 -6.91 1.88
N ASN A 31 -7.96 -6.13 2.58
CA ASN A 31 -8.94 -5.24 1.95
C ASN A 31 -8.29 -3.90 1.59
N LEU A 32 -8.60 -3.39 0.41
CA LEU A 32 -8.12 -2.07 -0.03
C LEU A 32 -8.72 -0.95 0.82
N ILE A 33 -7.86 -0.07 1.31
CA ILE A 33 -8.23 1.15 2.06
C ILE A 33 -8.09 2.36 1.16
N ASP A 34 -6.92 2.50 0.54
CA ASP A 34 -6.61 3.63 -0.32
C ASP A 34 -5.66 3.19 -1.44
N PHE A 35 -5.76 3.85 -2.59
CA PHE A 35 -4.85 3.65 -3.71
C PHE A 35 -4.63 4.96 -4.44
N ARG A 36 -3.40 5.19 -4.89
CA ARG A 36 -3.07 6.37 -5.66
C ARG A 36 -2.59 5.98 -7.05
N LEU A 37 -3.28 6.51 -8.06
CA LEU A 37 -2.82 6.43 -9.44
C LEU A 37 -1.68 7.43 -9.63
N LEU A 38 -0.50 6.91 -9.96
CA LEU A 38 0.66 7.69 -10.35
C LEU A 38 0.73 7.73 -11.89
N PRO A 39 1.11 8.87 -12.49
CA PRO A 39 1.44 8.92 -13.90
C PRO A 39 2.63 8.01 -14.18
N GLY A 40 2.67 7.32 -15.33
CA GLY A 40 3.55 6.17 -15.61
C GLY A 40 5.08 6.40 -15.61
N GLN A 41 5.56 7.55 -15.10
CA GLN A 41 6.97 7.91 -14.88
C GLN A 41 7.24 8.41 -13.44
N ALA A 42 6.23 8.47 -12.58
CA ALA A 42 6.41 8.91 -11.20
C ALA A 42 7.00 7.77 -10.35
N HIS A 43 8.06 8.10 -9.62
CA HIS A 43 8.69 7.18 -8.68
C HIS A 43 7.70 6.84 -7.55
N ASP A 44 7.56 5.56 -7.22
CA ASP A 44 6.59 5.04 -6.23
C ASP A 44 6.60 5.84 -4.91
N LEU A 45 7.81 6.18 -4.43
CA LEU A 45 8.08 7.06 -3.29
C LEU A 45 7.30 8.39 -3.25
N ARG A 46 6.99 9.01 -4.40
CA ARG A 46 6.24 10.28 -4.42
C ARG A 46 4.78 10.11 -4.01
N GLY A 47 4.17 8.96 -4.31
CA GLY A 47 2.81 8.67 -3.89
C GLY A 47 2.70 8.24 -2.44
N THR A 48 3.80 7.73 -1.87
CA THR A 48 3.83 7.19 -0.49
C THR A 48 3.61 8.26 0.57
N ALA A 49 4.16 9.47 0.41
CA ALA A 49 4.02 10.53 1.42
C ALA A 49 2.55 10.89 1.68
N ALA A 50 1.77 11.06 0.61
CA ALA A 50 0.35 11.38 0.72
C ALA A 50 -0.50 10.21 1.23
N LEU A 51 -0.02 8.97 1.11
CA LEU A 51 -0.69 7.80 1.70
C LEU A 51 -0.37 7.67 3.18
N ILE A 52 0.82 8.10 3.62
CA ILE A 52 1.20 8.12 5.05
C ILE A 52 0.48 9.25 5.80
N GLU A 53 0.28 10.41 5.17
CA GLU A 53 -0.47 11.55 5.72
C GLU A 53 -1.96 11.22 5.92
N GLY A 54 -2.28 10.53 7.01
CA GLY A 54 -3.65 10.15 7.37
C GLY A 54 -3.81 8.71 7.85
N LEU A 55 -2.76 7.89 7.74
CA LEU A 55 -2.76 6.54 8.30
C LEU A 55 -2.58 6.57 9.82
N ALA A 56 -3.40 5.80 10.51
CA ALA A 56 -3.26 5.51 11.94
C ALA A 56 -3.17 3.98 12.13
N CYS A 57 -1.95 3.44 12.11
CA CYS A 57 -1.68 2.03 12.40
C CYS A 57 -0.56 1.86 13.42
N ASP A 58 -0.52 0.68 14.05
CA ASP A 58 0.62 0.30 14.88
C ASP A 58 1.81 -0.12 14.03
N GLN A 59 1.55 -0.83 12.93
CA GLN A 59 2.57 -1.40 12.05
C GLN A 59 2.28 -1.09 10.58
N PHE A 60 3.34 -0.70 9.87
CA PHE A 60 3.33 -0.41 8.45
C PHE A 60 4.30 -1.33 7.72
N LEU A 61 3.75 -2.22 6.88
CA LEU A 61 4.54 -3.13 6.07
C LEU A 61 4.70 -2.54 4.68
N ALA A 62 5.92 -2.56 4.12
CA ALA A 62 6.11 -2.19 2.73
C ALA A 62 7.28 -2.91 2.07
N ASP A 63 7.25 -2.95 0.74
CA ASP A 63 8.35 -3.53 -0.05
C ASP A 63 9.66 -2.74 0.12
N ARG A 64 10.78 -3.41 -0.14
CA ARG A 64 12.13 -2.83 -0.13
C ARG A 64 12.25 -1.57 -0.97
N ALA A 65 11.47 -1.43 -2.03
CA ALA A 65 11.44 -0.24 -2.88
C ALA A 65 11.06 1.05 -2.11
N PHE A 66 10.30 0.90 -1.02
CA PHE A 66 9.86 1.99 -0.14
C PHE A 66 10.81 2.26 1.03
N ASP A 67 11.93 1.52 1.15
CA ASP A 67 12.96 1.81 2.16
C ASP A 67 13.72 3.10 1.79
N ALA A 68 13.21 4.22 2.30
CA ALA A 68 13.85 5.52 2.27
C ALA A 68 13.91 6.10 3.69
N SER A 69 14.98 6.83 4.03
CA SER A 69 15.14 7.43 5.37
C SER A 69 13.95 8.31 5.73
N TRP A 70 13.53 9.19 4.82
CA TRP A 70 12.41 10.10 5.05
C TRP A 70 11.08 9.36 5.28
N VAL A 71 10.87 8.18 4.69
CA VAL A 71 9.67 7.36 4.93
C VAL A 71 9.68 6.83 6.36
N ARG A 72 10.82 6.31 6.82
CA ARG A 72 10.98 5.84 8.20
C ARG A 72 10.86 6.97 9.20
N ASP A 73 11.41 8.15 8.90
CA ASP A 73 11.30 9.32 9.76
C ASP A 73 9.85 9.82 9.85
N ALA A 74 9.11 9.81 8.73
CA ALA A 74 7.69 10.15 8.71
C ALA A 74 6.84 9.15 9.52
N LEU A 75 7.11 7.85 9.37
CA LEU A 75 6.43 6.80 10.15
C LEU A 75 6.75 6.91 11.64
N ALA A 76 8.02 7.14 11.99
CA ALA A 76 8.44 7.35 13.38
C ALA A 76 7.80 8.61 13.99
N GLY A 77 7.71 9.70 13.22
CA GLY A 77 7.01 10.92 13.63
C GLY A 77 5.50 10.72 13.83
N ALA A 78 4.89 9.79 13.09
CA ALA A 78 3.50 9.38 13.27
C ALA A 78 3.30 8.33 14.38
N GLY A 79 4.37 7.81 14.98
CA GLY A 79 4.31 6.75 16.01
C GLY A 79 4.03 5.35 15.45
N ILE A 80 4.32 5.12 14.17
CA ILE A 80 4.03 3.88 13.44
C ILE A 80 5.31 3.05 13.29
N GLU A 81 5.25 1.75 13.61
CA GLU A 81 6.38 0.84 13.45
C GLU A 81 6.58 0.46 11.97
N ALA A 82 7.77 0.70 11.45
CA ALA A 82 8.12 0.52 10.05
C ALA A 82 8.72 -0.88 9.79
N VAL A 83 7.88 -1.83 9.35
CA VAL A 83 8.28 -3.21 8.96
C VAL A 83 8.64 -3.23 7.46
N LEU A 84 9.79 -2.65 7.13
CA LEU A 84 10.34 -2.67 5.78
C LEU A 84 11.67 -3.42 5.75
N PRO A 85 11.89 -4.31 4.76
CA PRO A 85 13.18 -4.92 4.56
C PRO A 85 14.17 -3.85 4.08
N PRO A 86 15.37 -3.78 4.68
CA PRO A 86 16.35 -2.77 4.31
C PRO A 86 16.84 -2.97 2.87
N LYS A 87 17.13 -1.86 2.19
CA LYS A 87 17.75 -1.88 0.86
C LYS A 87 19.20 -2.37 0.98
N SER A 88 19.65 -3.18 0.02
CA SER A 88 21.00 -3.77 0.02
C SER A 88 22.14 -2.74 0.00
N ASN A 89 21.86 -1.51 -0.45
CA ASN A 89 22.84 -0.42 -0.53
C ASN A 89 22.95 0.40 0.77
N ARG A 90 22.29 0.00 1.87
CA ARG A 90 22.29 0.75 3.13
C ARG A 90 23.47 0.31 4.00
N ARG A 91 24.29 1.29 4.44
CA ARG A 91 25.46 1.06 5.31
C ARG A 91 25.09 0.49 6.68
N PHE A 92 23.94 0.91 7.23
CA PHE A 92 23.41 0.46 8.52
C PHE A 92 21.97 0.00 8.33
N PRO A 93 21.76 -1.29 7.99
CA PRO A 93 20.42 -1.84 7.85
C PRO A 93 19.76 -1.96 9.23
N PRO A 94 18.58 -1.35 9.46
CA PRO A 94 17.81 -1.60 10.67
C PRO A 94 17.32 -3.05 10.72
N GLU A 95 17.19 -3.59 11.92
CA GLU A 95 16.48 -4.85 12.14
C GLU A 95 14.99 -4.67 11.77
N PHE A 96 14.41 -5.70 11.17
CA PHE A 96 13.00 -5.74 10.82
C PHE A 96 12.43 -7.09 11.17
N ASP A 97 11.17 -7.13 11.60
CA ASP A 97 10.49 -8.38 11.90
C ASP A 97 10.14 -9.14 10.61
N ARG A 98 10.82 -10.26 10.41
CA ARG A 98 10.60 -11.15 9.27
C ARG A 98 9.27 -11.89 9.34
N ASP A 99 8.78 -12.17 10.55
CA ASP A 99 7.53 -12.90 10.71
C ASP A 99 6.34 -12.00 10.38
N THR A 100 6.36 -10.74 10.82
CA THR A 100 5.41 -9.74 10.34
C THR A 100 5.56 -9.47 8.84
N TYR A 101 6.78 -9.45 8.28
CA TYR A 101 6.96 -9.27 6.84
C TYR A 101 6.34 -10.38 5.97
N LYS A 102 6.12 -11.60 6.50
CA LYS A 102 5.42 -12.67 5.77
C LYS A 102 4.00 -12.31 5.39
N TRP A 103 3.35 -11.40 6.13
CA TRP A 103 1.94 -11.03 5.92
C TRP A 103 1.70 -10.29 4.60
N ARG A 104 2.76 -9.75 3.97
CA ARG A 104 2.75 -9.16 2.62
C ARG A 104 2.10 -10.03 1.54
N HIS A 105 2.01 -11.36 1.74
CA HIS A 105 1.27 -12.22 0.81
C HIS A 105 -0.23 -11.84 0.70
N LEU A 106 -0.82 -11.18 1.71
CA LEU A 106 -2.20 -10.71 1.69
C LEU A 106 -2.41 -9.64 0.63
N ILE A 107 -1.56 -8.61 0.63
CA ILE A 107 -1.61 -7.57 -0.42
C ILE A 107 -1.28 -8.14 -1.80
N GLU A 108 -0.35 -9.10 -1.91
CA GLU A 108 -0.07 -9.79 -3.17
C GLU A 108 -1.27 -10.60 -3.68
N ASN A 109 -1.97 -11.30 -2.80
CA ASN A 109 -3.20 -12.04 -3.12
C ASN A 109 -4.31 -11.10 -3.58
N PHE A 110 -4.47 -9.94 -2.92
CA PHE A 110 -5.42 -8.91 -3.34
C PHE A 110 -5.11 -8.42 -4.76
N PHE A 111 -3.85 -8.12 -5.05
CA PHE A 111 -3.45 -7.74 -6.41
C PHE A 111 -3.56 -8.86 -7.43
N GLY A 112 -3.34 -10.12 -7.02
CA GLY A 112 -3.62 -11.29 -7.83
C GLY A 112 -5.09 -11.32 -8.27
N LYS A 113 -6.02 -11.17 -7.32
CA LYS A 113 -7.47 -11.11 -7.59
C LYS A 113 -7.85 -9.90 -8.45
N LEU A 114 -7.24 -8.73 -8.23
CA LEU A 114 -7.48 -7.56 -9.08
C LEU A 114 -7.06 -7.80 -10.53
N LYS A 115 -5.98 -8.54 -10.76
CA LYS A 115 -5.49 -8.87 -12.11
C LYS A 115 -6.38 -9.88 -12.85
N GLU A 116 -7.25 -10.61 -12.16
CA GLU A 116 -8.25 -11.47 -12.82
C GLU A 116 -9.26 -10.64 -13.63
N TYR A 117 -9.52 -9.40 -13.22
CA TYR A 117 -10.36 -8.48 -13.97
C TYR A 117 -9.60 -7.97 -15.19
N ARG A 118 -9.93 -8.53 -16.36
CA ARG A 118 -9.31 -8.18 -17.65
C ARG A 118 -9.27 -6.67 -17.93
N GLY A 119 -10.29 -5.92 -17.50
CA GLY A 119 -10.33 -4.46 -17.67
C GLY A 119 -9.25 -3.71 -16.86
N ILE A 120 -8.92 -4.22 -15.66
CA ILE A 120 -7.82 -3.70 -14.84
C ILE A 120 -6.49 -4.16 -15.43
N ALA A 121 -6.38 -5.45 -15.75
CA ALA A 121 -5.16 -6.05 -16.30
C ALA A 121 -4.67 -5.41 -17.60
N MET A 122 -5.59 -5.05 -18.50
CA MET A 122 -5.22 -4.42 -19.78
C MET A 122 -5.20 -2.89 -19.70
N ARG A 123 -5.50 -2.28 -18.54
CA ARG A 123 -5.73 -0.84 -18.39
C ARG A 123 -6.59 -0.29 -19.54
N CYS A 124 -7.76 -0.90 -19.77
CA CYS A 124 -8.59 -0.54 -20.92
C CYS A 124 -9.32 0.81 -20.77
N CYS A 125 -9.31 1.38 -19.56
CA CYS A 125 -9.91 2.67 -19.26
C CYS A 125 -9.04 3.80 -19.83
N LYS A 126 -9.68 4.72 -20.55
CA LYS A 126 -9.01 5.87 -21.20
C LYS A 126 -8.73 7.03 -20.23
N THR A 127 -9.51 7.14 -19.16
CA THR A 127 -9.39 8.17 -18.12
C THR A 127 -9.00 7.53 -16.80
N ASP A 128 -8.21 8.26 -16.01
CA ASP A 128 -7.77 7.80 -14.69
C ASP A 128 -8.94 7.71 -13.70
N GLU A 129 -9.96 8.56 -13.83
CA GLU A 129 -11.20 8.52 -13.03
C GLU A 129 -12.01 7.24 -13.27
N SER A 130 -12.16 6.83 -14.54
CA SER A 130 -12.87 5.58 -14.85
C SER A 130 -12.07 4.36 -14.38
N TYR A 131 -10.74 4.44 -14.45
CA TYR A 131 -9.86 3.39 -13.95
C TYR A 131 -9.93 3.27 -12.42
N SER A 132 -9.91 4.40 -11.70
CA SER A 132 -10.02 4.42 -10.24
C SER A 132 -11.38 3.89 -9.77
N ALA A 133 -12.47 4.31 -10.42
CA ALA A 133 -13.81 3.79 -10.16
C ALA A 133 -13.88 2.27 -10.36
N PHE A 134 -13.25 1.75 -11.42
CA PHE A 134 -13.26 0.31 -11.70
C PHE A 134 -12.50 -0.50 -10.65
N ILE A 135 -11.36 0.02 -10.15
CA ILE A 135 -10.62 -0.57 -9.03
C ILE A 135 -11.47 -0.56 -7.76
N ALA A 136 -12.15 0.55 -7.44
CA ALA A 136 -12.99 0.66 -6.26
C ALA A 136 -14.17 -0.35 -6.30
N VAL A 137 -14.79 -0.52 -7.45
CA VAL A 137 -15.85 -1.53 -7.65
C VAL A 137 -15.29 -2.95 -7.48
N ALA A 138 -14.16 -3.26 -8.12
CA ALA A 138 -13.53 -4.58 -7.98
C ALA A 138 -13.12 -4.87 -6.53
N ALA A 139 -12.57 -3.89 -5.82
CA ALA A 139 -12.22 -3.99 -4.40
C ALA A 139 -13.46 -4.26 -3.54
N THR A 140 -14.58 -3.58 -3.82
CA THR A 140 -15.85 -3.81 -3.12
C THR A 140 -16.35 -5.24 -3.34
N VAL A 141 -16.29 -5.74 -4.57
CA VAL A 141 -16.69 -7.12 -4.89
C VAL A 141 -15.79 -8.14 -4.20
N ILE A 142 -14.48 -7.90 -4.13
CA ILE A 142 -13.53 -8.77 -3.42
C ILE A 142 -13.83 -8.80 -1.92
N ARG A 143 -14.19 -7.66 -1.32
CA ARG A 143 -14.53 -7.55 0.11
C ARG A 143 -15.85 -8.22 0.48
N LEU A 144 -16.81 -8.24 -0.44
CA LEU A 144 -18.14 -8.84 -0.22
C LEU A 144 -18.16 -10.37 -0.37
N ARG A 145 -17.08 -10.96 -0.89
CA ARG A 145 -16.99 -12.39 -1.19
C ARG A 145 -16.40 -13.17 -0.03
#